data_AF-A0A853CBE9-F1
#
_entry.id   AF-A0A853CBE9-F1
#
_cell.length_a   1.000
_cell.length_b   1.000
_cell.length_c   1.000
_cell.angle_alpha   90.00
_cell.angle_beta   90.00
_cell.angle_gamma   90.00
#
_symmetry.space_group_name_H-M   'P 1'
#
loop_
_entity.id
_entity.type
_entity.pdbx_description
1 polymer ?
#
loop_
_entity_poly.entity_id
_entity_poly.type
_entity_poly.pdbx_seq_one_letter_code
_entity_poly.pdbx_strand_id
1 'polypeptide(L)'
;MLVDGVLERGTGHAPFGVPWLDEPARDDVVVRISRSAGLPAPLPDVFGLAVRIPDGPVDLLLWATPIGPVVRFVPVPRRDAATAYTSIMGYRSDAGTLRLAALPDDGSARRFTMAAARGQGPWRPFGRLVLGAAREPVDPGVRFDAVGNPPHGLVPDGPLARFRARAYAAARRGRAAS
;
A
#
# COMPACT_ATOMS: atom_id res chain seq x y z
N MET A 1 12.95 -7.09 -0.49
CA MET A 1 13.55 -6.29 -1.58
C MET A 1 13.10 -4.84 -1.43
N LEU A 2 14.03 -3.90 -1.52
CA LEU A 2 13.76 -2.46 -1.57
C LEU A 2 14.17 -1.97 -2.96
N VAL A 3 13.31 -1.21 -3.63
CA VAL A 3 13.53 -0.72 -5.00
C VAL A 3 13.08 0.73 -5.10
N ASP A 4 13.68 1.47 -6.02
CA ASP A 4 13.08 2.71 -6.50
C ASP A 4 11.95 2.41 -7.47
N GLY A 5 11.02 3.34 -7.60
CA GLY A 5 9.94 3.25 -8.55
C GLY A 5 9.35 4.62 -8.84
N VAL A 6 8.35 4.61 -9.70
CA VAL A 6 7.57 5.79 -10.07
C VAL A 6 6.11 5.49 -9.84
N LEU A 7 5.44 6.39 -9.13
CA LEU A 7 3.99 6.38 -8.97
C LEU A 7 3.39 7.54 -9.78
N GLU A 8 2.54 7.21 -10.75
CA GLU A 8 1.70 8.16 -11.48
C GLU A 8 0.28 8.09 -10.94
N ARG A 9 -0.33 9.25 -10.67
CA ARG A 9 -1.71 9.41 -10.15
C ARG A 9 -2.54 10.29 -11.09
N GLY A 10 -3.85 10.35 -10.87
CA GLY A 10 -4.78 11.14 -11.69
C GLY A 10 -4.99 10.60 -13.10
N THR A 11 -4.74 9.30 -13.33
CA THR A 11 -4.95 8.65 -14.64
C THR A 11 -6.29 7.92 -14.75
N GLY A 12 -7.15 8.05 -13.73
CA GLY A 12 -8.46 7.42 -13.69
C GLY A 12 -9.49 8.11 -14.59
N HIS A 13 -10.41 7.33 -15.18
CA HIS A 13 -11.45 7.83 -16.10
C HIS A 13 -12.55 8.67 -15.42
N ALA A 14 -12.71 8.51 -14.10
CA ALA A 14 -13.71 9.23 -13.33
C ALA A 14 -13.14 9.54 -11.95
N PRO A 15 -13.46 10.71 -11.38
CA PRO A 15 -12.92 11.10 -10.08
C PRO A 15 -13.51 10.27 -8.95
N PHE A 16 -12.75 10.15 -7.87
CA PHE A 16 -13.20 9.61 -6.59
C PHE A 16 -13.77 10.68 -5.68
N GLY A 17 -13.46 11.96 -5.93
CA GLY A 17 -13.73 13.07 -5.01
C GLY A 17 -12.65 13.19 -3.93
N VAL A 18 -11.43 12.72 -4.21
CA VAL A 18 -10.27 12.80 -3.32
C VAL A 18 -9.11 13.33 -4.14
N PRO A 19 -8.68 14.60 -3.93
CA PRO A 19 -7.64 15.23 -4.75
C PRO A 19 -6.38 14.39 -4.89
N TRP A 20 -5.94 13.74 -3.80
CA TRP A 20 -4.76 12.88 -3.84
C TRP A 20 -4.86 11.69 -4.82
N LEU A 21 -6.06 11.19 -5.11
CA LEU A 21 -6.27 10.13 -6.12
C LEU A 21 -6.51 10.71 -7.52
N ASP A 22 -7.16 11.87 -7.59
CA ASP A 22 -7.76 12.42 -8.81
C ASP A 22 -6.83 13.38 -9.56
N GLU A 23 -5.98 14.12 -8.85
CA GLU A 23 -5.07 15.09 -9.45
C GLU A 23 -3.85 14.39 -10.08
N PRO A 24 -3.47 14.78 -11.32
CA PRO A 24 -2.27 14.27 -11.96
C PRO A 24 -1.02 14.58 -11.13
N ALA A 25 -0.27 13.54 -10.80
CA ALA A 25 1.01 13.66 -10.12
C ALA A 25 1.94 12.54 -10.57
N ARG A 26 3.25 12.81 -10.54
CA ARG A 26 4.30 11.83 -10.80
C ARG A 26 5.33 11.94 -9.69
N ASP A 27 5.41 10.90 -8.88
CA ASP A 27 6.26 10.85 -7.70
C ASP A 27 7.33 9.76 -7.85
N ASP A 28 8.59 10.10 -7.57
CA ASP A 28 9.62 9.10 -7.33
C ASP A 28 9.38 8.47 -5.96
N VAL A 29 9.29 7.15 -5.91
CA VAL A 29 8.88 6.41 -4.72
C VAL A 29 9.88 5.35 -4.32
N VAL A 30 9.91 5.05 -3.02
CA VAL A 30 10.63 3.90 -2.49
C VAL A 30 9.62 2.78 -2.24
N VAL A 31 9.85 1.62 -2.85
CA VAL A 31 8.95 0.46 -2.75
C VAL A 31 9.66 -0.70 -2.05
N ARG A 32 8.98 -1.32 -1.09
CA ARG A 32 9.45 -2.55 -0.42
C ARG A 32 8.50 -3.70 -0.67
N ILE A 33 9.01 -4.79 -1.25
CA ILE A 33 8.35 -6.08 -1.31
C ILE A 33 8.96 -7.00 -0.24
N SER A 34 8.11 -7.62 0.58
CA SER A 34 8.54 -8.43 1.73
C SER A 34 7.71 -9.69 1.89
N ARG A 35 8.32 -10.72 2.49
CA ARG A 35 7.66 -11.94 2.99
C ARG A 35 7.43 -11.78 4.48
N SER A 36 6.20 -12.02 4.97
CA SER A 36 5.80 -11.59 6.32
C SER A 36 5.63 -12.72 7.33
N ALA A 37 5.27 -13.93 6.88
CA ALA A 37 5.14 -15.11 7.75
C ALA A 37 6.50 -15.77 8.05
N GLY A 38 7.51 -15.53 7.20
CA GLY A 38 8.88 -16.02 7.41
C GLY A 38 9.07 -17.46 6.95
N LEU A 39 8.20 -17.96 6.06
CA LEU A 39 8.31 -19.31 5.53
C LEU A 39 9.46 -19.36 4.50
N PRO A 40 10.32 -20.40 4.53
CA PRO A 40 11.42 -20.51 3.57
C PRO A 40 10.90 -20.69 2.14
N ALA A 41 11.60 -20.11 1.17
CA ALA A 41 11.31 -20.41 -0.23
C ALA A 41 11.57 -21.90 -0.51
N PRO A 42 10.74 -22.60 -1.32
CA PRO A 42 9.68 -22.08 -2.19
C PRO A 42 8.27 -22.10 -1.57
N LEU A 43 8.12 -22.25 -0.26
CA LEU A 43 6.79 -22.31 0.37
C LEU A 43 6.03 -21.00 0.14
N PRO A 44 4.69 -21.05 0.01
CA PRO A 44 3.88 -19.85 -0.04
C PRO A 44 4.04 -19.01 1.23
N ASP A 45 4.06 -17.68 1.09
CA ASP A 45 4.12 -16.72 2.20
C ASP A 45 3.12 -15.58 1.95
N VAL A 46 2.78 -14.84 3.00
CA VAL A 46 2.03 -13.60 2.91
C VAL A 46 2.97 -12.48 2.49
N PHE A 47 2.83 -12.03 1.26
CA PHE A 47 3.60 -10.91 0.74
C PHE A 47 3.02 -9.56 1.16
N GLY A 48 3.91 -8.62 1.46
CA GLY A 48 3.58 -7.21 1.69
C GLY A 48 4.24 -6.31 0.64
N LEU A 49 3.50 -5.31 0.17
CA LEU A 49 3.97 -4.24 -0.71
C LEU A 49 3.80 -2.91 0.01
N ALA A 50 4.91 -2.22 0.27
CA ALA A 50 4.94 -0.90 0.88
C ALA A 50 5.47 0.13 -0.11
N VAL A 51 4.84 1.29 -0.19
CA VAL A 51 5.25 2.40 -1.07
C VAL A 51 5.39 3.66 -0.24
N ARG A 52 6.50 4.39 -0.40
CA ARG A 52 6.73 5.69 0.23
C ARG A 52 6.88 6.77 -0.83
N ILE A 53 6.12 7.84 -0.69
CA ILE A 53 6.28 9.11 -1.40
C ILE A 53 7.01 10.07 -0.45
N PRO A 54 8.13 10.72 -0.87
CA PRO A 54 9.02 11.44 0.05
C PRO A 54 8.54 12.82 0.49
N ASP A 55 7.79 13.56 -0.33
CA ASP A 55 7.33 14.91 0.00
C ASP A 55 6.16 14.87 1.00
N GLY A 56 6.43 15.17 2.27
CA GLY A 56 5.50 14.97 3.39
C GLY A 56 5.06 13.51 3.48
N PRO A 57 5.81 12.63 4.16
CA PRO A 57 5.83 11.22 3.80
C PRO A 57 4.42 10.62 3.75
N VAL A 58 4.09 10.02 2.61
CA VAL A 58 2.90 9.19 2.44
C VAL A 58 3.36 7.75 2.29
N ASP A 59 2.85 6.88 3.16
CA ASP A 59 3.13 5.46 3.18
C ASP A 59 1.87 4.66 2.83
N LEU A 60 1.95 3.85 1.78
CA LEU A 60 0.98 2.81 1.48
C LEU A 60 1.48 1.49 2.05
N LEU A 61 0.60 0.76 2.75
CA LEU A 61 0.89 -0.58 3.25
C LEU A 61 -0.18 -1.56 2.76
N LEU A 62 0.21 -2.39 1.79
CA LEU A 62 -0.66 -3.34 1.12
C LEU A 62 -0.19 -4.77 1.36
N TRP A 63 -1.13 -5.70 1.33
CA TRP A 63 -0.93 -7.11 1.60
C TRP A 63 -1.46 -7.95 0.45
N ALA A 64 -0.82 -9.09 0.19
CA ALA A 64 -1.34 -10.05 -0.78
C ALA A 64 -2.72 -10.54 -0.33
N THR A 65 -3.75 -10.19 -1.11
CA THR A 65 -5.15 -10.55 -0.81
C THR A 65 -5.86 -11.00 -2.09
N PRO A 66 -7.03 -11.65 -1.98
CA PRO A 66 -7.99 -11.69 -3.08
C PRO A 66 -8.46 -10.27 -3.46
N ILE A 67 -9.06 -10.11 -4.65
CA ILE A 67 -9.64 -8.83 -5.12
C ILE A 67 -11.16 -8.76 -4.98
N GLY A 68 -11.80 -9.87 -4.58
CA GLY A 68 -13.25 -9.96 -4.44
C GLY A 68 -13.79 -9.05 -3.33
N PRO A 69 -15.02 -8.51 -3.49
CA PRO A 69 -15.50 -7.39 -2.68
C PRO A 69 -15.58 -7.65 -1.18
N VAL A 70 -15.81 -8.91 -0.79
CA VAL A 70 -15.99 -9.39 0.59
C VAL A 70 -14.69 -9.89 1.21
N VAL A 71 -13.69 -10.26 0.41
CA VAL A 71 -12.47 -10.95 0.86
C VAL A 71 -11.19 -10.15 0.65
N ARG A 72 -11.28 -8.96 0.05
CA ARG A 72 -10.17 -8.03 -0.22
C ARG A 72 -9.53 -7.34 0.99
N PHE A 73 -9.60 -7.99 2.15
CA PHE A 73 -8.92 -7.59 3.37
C PHE A 73 -8.32 -8.79 4.12
N VAL A 74 -8.45 -9.99 3.54
CA VAL A 74 -7.92 -11.23 4.12
C VAL A 74 -6.57 -11.52 3.45
N PRO A 75 -5.46 -11.45 4.21
CA PRO A 75 -4.16 -11.87 3.70
C PRO A 75 -4.19 -13.33 3.30
N VAL A 76 -3.58 -13.65 2.17
CA VAL A 76 -3.52 -15.02 1.65
C VAL A 76 -2.10 -15.36 1.24
N PRO A 77 -1.62 -16.58 1.53
CA PRO A 77 -0.32 -17.02 1.05
C PRO A 77 -0.27 -17.03 -0.48
N ARG A 78 0.89 -16.64 -1.02
CA ARG A 78 1.23 -16.68 -2.45
C ARG A 78 2.62 -17.26 -2.62
N ARG A 79 2.90 -17.83 -3.79
CA ARG A 79 4.23 -18.39 -4.10
C ARG A 79 5.21 -17.31 -4.55
N ASP A 80 4.70 -16.30 -5.23
CA ASP A 80 5.47 -15.20 -5.79
C ASP A 80 4.84 -13.84 -5.48
N ALA A 81 5.59 -12.79 -5.80
CA ALA A 81 5.19 -11.40 -5.56
C ALA A 81 4.34 -10.78 -6.68
N ALA A 82 4.11 -11.48 -7.79
CA ALA A 82 3.29 -11.00 -8.91
C ALA A 82 1.80 -11.27 -8.63
N THR A 83 1.30 -10.65 -7.56
CA THR A 83 -0.05 -10.86 -7.05
C THR A 83 -0.73 -9.52 -6.76
N ALA A 84 -2.04 -9.57 -6.53
CA ALA A 84 -2.79 -8.39 -6.12
C ALA A 84 -2.49 -8.06 -4.65
N TYR A 85 -2.24 -6.79 -4.38
CA TYR A 85 -2.05 -6.27 -3.04
C TYR A 85 -3.17 -5.30 -2.69
N THR A 86 -3.75 -5.39 -1.49
CA THR A 86 -4.77 -4.45 -1.03
C THR A 86 -4.49 -3.94 0.38
N SER A 87 -5.08 -2.79 0.72
CA SER A 87 -5.08 -2.29 2.08
C SER A 87 -6.05 -3.10 2.95
N ILE A 88 -5.54 -3.69 4.03
CA ILE A 88 -6.40 -4.39 5.01
C ILE A 88 -7.28 -3.39 5.76
N MET A 89 -6.78 -2.18 6.02
CA MET A 89 -7.60 -1.10 6.58
C MET A 89 -8.32 -0.33 5.47
N GLY A 90 -9.47 0.24 5.83
CA GLY A 90 -10.13 1.26 5.02
C GLY A 90 -9.55 2.64 5.33
N TYR A 91 -9.77 3.57 4.42
CA TYR A 91 -9.47 4.99 4.59
C TYR A 91 -10.77 5.77 4.43
N ARG A 92 -11.20 6.50 5.45
CA ARG A 92 -12.32 7.44 5.32
C ARG A 92 -11.88 8.66 4.53
N SER A 93 -12.76 9.13 3.67
CA SER A 93 -12.67 10.43 3.00
C SER A 93 -14.07 11.02 2.85
N ASP A 94 -14.17 12.22 2.30
CA ASP A 94 -15.44 12.88 1.98
C ASP A 94 -16.26 12.11 0.92
N ALA A 95 -15.58 11.26 0.16
CA ALA A 95 -16.17 10.34 -0.80
C ALA A 95 -16.65 9.01 -0.17
N GLY A 96 -16.50 8.84 1.15
CA GLY A 96 -16.78 7.60 1.88
C GLY A 96 -15.55 6.74 2.12
N THR A 97 -15.75 5.51 2.62
CA THR A 97 -14.61 4.63 2.94
C THR A 97 -14.03 4.01 1.68
N LEU A 98 -12.75 4.26 1.43
CA LEU A 98 -11.97 3.72 0.33
C LEU A 98 -11.01 2.62 0.80
N ARG A 99 -10.77 1.64 -0.06
CA ARG A 99 -9.63 0.73 0.02
C ARG A 99 -8.72 0.95 -1.18
N LEU A 100 -7.43 0.74 -0.98
CA LEU A 100 -6.43 0.89 -2.02
C LEU A 100 -5.91 -0.48 -2.46
N ALA A 101 -5.52 -0.59 -3.72
CA ALA A 101 -4.96 -1.79 -4.31
C ALA A 101 -3.82 -1.48 -5.29
N ALA A 102 -2.90 -2.43 -5.41
CA ALA A 102 -1.94 -2.54 -6.50
C ALA A 102 -2.22 -3.88 -7.21
N LEU A 103 -2.67 -3.79 -8.46
CA LEU A 103 -3.08 -4.93 -9.28
C LEU A 103 -1.99 -5.19 -10.33
N PRO A 104 -1.41 -6.41 -10.41
CA PRO A 104 -0.30 -6.67 -11.33
C PRO A 104 -0.75 -6.61 -12.79
N ASP A 105 0.01 -5.92 -13.64
CA ASP A 105 -0.39 -5.66 -15.03
C ASP A 105 0.00 -6.81 -16.00
N ASP A 106 1.05 -7.55 -15.70
CA ASP A 106 1.73 -8.42 -16.68
C ASP A 106 2.30 -9.72 -16.09
N GLY A 107 1.73 -10.18 -14.97
CA GLY A 107 2.23 -11.37 -14.28
C GLY A 107 3.64 -11.20 -13.70
N SER A 108 4.19 -9.99 -13.71
CA SER A 108 5.44 -9.64 -13.03
C SER A 108 5.17 -8.80 -11.79
N ALA A 109 6.13 -8.79 -10.85
CA ALA A 109 6.10 -7.90 -9.70
C ALA A 109 6.77 -6.54 -10.01
N ARG A 110 6.62 -6.02 -11.25
CA ARG A 110 7.28 -4.78 -11.70
C ARG A 110 6.31 -3.66 -12.06
N ARG A 111 5.09 -3.98 -12.47
CA ARG A 111 4.10 -3.01 -12.94
C ARG A 111 2.75 -3.30 -12.32
N PHE A 112 2.18 -2.28 -11.71
CA PHE A 112 0.89 -2.38 -11.05
C PHE A 112 -0.02 -1.23 -11.45
N THR A 113 -1.26 -1.56 -11.81
CA THR A 113 -2.36 -0.61 -11.81
C THR A 113 -2.72 -0.30 -10.36
N MET A 114 -2.68 0.98 -10.00
CA MET A 114 -3.12 1.46 -8.70
C MET A 114 -4.62 1.73 -8.77
N ALA A 115 -5.38 1.09 -7.89
CA ALA A 115 -6.84 1.14 -7.90
C ALA A 115 -7.41 1.43 -6.52
N ALA A 116 -8.60 2.02 -6.49
CA ALA A 116 -9.36 2.23 -5.28
C ALA A 116 -10.78 1.69 -5.42
N ALA A 117 -11.37 1.25 -4.31
CA ALA A 117 -12.76 0.81 -4.24
C ALA A 117 -13.47 1.52 -3.09
N ARG A 118 -14.66 2.06 -3.38
CA ARG A 118 -15.54 2.67 -2.37
C ARG A 118 -16.44 1.59 -1.76
N GLY A 119 -16.33 1.37 -0.46
CA GLY A 119 -17.06 0.31 0.25
C GLY A 119 -16.86 -1.06 -0.40
N GLN A 120 -17.97 -1.69 -0.81
CA GLN A 120 -17.95 -2.96 -1.55
C GLN A 120 -18.02 -2.81 -3.08
N GLY A 121 -17.88 -1.60 -3.61
CA GLY A 121 -17.90 -1.33 -5.04
C GLY A 121 -16.73 -1.94 -5.83
N PRO A 122 -16.74 -1.78 -7.17
CA PRO A 122 -15.69 -2.28 -8.04
C PRO A 122 -14.36 -1.54 -7.79
N TRP A 123 -13.25 -2.20 -8.15
CA TRP A 123 -11.96 -1.53 -8.26
C TRP A 123 -11.97 -0.60 -9.45
N ARG A 124 -11.60 0.66 -9.22
CA ARG A 124 -11.45 1.66 -10.26
C ARG A 124 -9.99 2.14 -10.28
N PRO A 125 -9.32 2.20 -11.44
CA PRO A 125 -7.95 2.67 -11.52
C PRO A 125 -7.88 4.17 -11.19
N PHE A 126 -6.79 4.58 -10.55
CA PHE A 126 -6.45 6.00 -10.32
C PHE A 126 -5.00 6.32 -10.69
N GLY A 127 -4.17 5.30 -10.93
CA GLY A 127 -2.75 5.49 -11.12
C GLY A 127 -2.02 4.25 -11.59
N ARG A 128 -0.70 4.36 -11.71
CA ARG A 128 0.20 3.28 -12.08
C ARG A 128 1.48 3.35 -11.24
N LEU A 129 1.93 2.20 -10.80
CA LEU A 129 3.19 2.03 -10.09
C LEU A 129 4.14 1.18 -10.93
N VAL A 130 5.33 1.71 -11.22
CA VAL A 130 6.38 1.01 -11.95
C VAL A 130 7.62 0.89 -11.06
N LEU A 131 8.11 -0.32 -10.86
CA LEU A 131 9.27 -0.61 -10.02
C LEU A 131 10.52 -0.70 -10.89
N GLY A 132 11.55 0.07 -10.52
CA GLY A 132 12.89 0.03 -11.09
C GLY A 132 13.74 -1.10 -10.54
N ALA A 133 15.05 -0.98 -10.69
CA ALA A 133 16.01 -1.96 -10.20
C ALA A 133 16.06 -2.02 -8.65
N ALA A 134 16.59 -3.12 -8.12
CA ALA A 134 16.80 -3.23 -6.68
C ALA A 134 17.83 -2.21 -6.20
N ARG A 135 17.57 -1.58 -5.05
CA ARG A 135 18.56 -0.72 -4.39
C ARG A 135 19.63 -1.58 -3.75
N GLU A 136 20.89 -1.20 -3.96
CA GLU A 136 22.04 -1.69 -3.22
C GLU A 136 22.85 -0.52 -2.65
N PRO A 137 23.23 -0.54 -1.36
CA PRO A 137 22.82 -1.49 -0.34
C PRO A 137 21.36 -1.28 0.12
N VAL A 138 20.69 -2.36 0.51
CA VAL A 138 19.34 -2.29 1.12
C VAL A 138 19.49 -1.73 2.52
N ASP A 139 19.09 -0.47 2.76
CA ASP A 139 19.02 0.08 4.11
C ASP A 139 17.90 -0.63 4.92
N PRO A 140 18.23 -1.44 5.95
CA PRO A 140 17.22 -2.13 6.76
C PRO A 140 16.43 -1.16 7.67
N GLY A 141 16.85 0.10 7.77
CA GLY A 141 16.25 1.15 8.60
C GLY A 141 14.96 1.75 8.05
N VAL A 142 14.60 1.52 6.77
CA VAL A 142 13.38 2.11 6.17
C VAL A 142 12.12 1.49 6.79
N ARG A 143 11.50 2.25 7.70
CA ARG A 143 10.22 1.92 8.35
C ARG A 143 9.08 2.67 7.67
N PHE A 144 8.05 1.95 7.27
CA PHE A 144 6.82 2.47 6.67
C PHE A 144 5.69 2.52 7.72
N ASP A 145 4.93 3.62 7.77
CA ASP A 145 3.84 3.85 8.73
C ASP A 145 2.60 4.46 8.05
N ALA A 146 1.77 3.63 7.42
CA ALA A 146 0.53 4.10 6.78
C ALA A 146 -0.52 4.72 7.74
N VAL A 147 -0.32 4.63 9.06
CA VAL A 147 -1.21 5.27 10.04
C VAL A 147 -0.74 6.68 10.37
N GLY A 148 0.58 6.86 10.54
CA GLY A 148 1.18 8.18 10.75
C GLY A 148 1.33 9.01 9.47
N ASN A 149 1.44 8.33 8.33
CA ASN A 149 1.75 8.89 7.01
C ASN A 149 0.68 8.48 5.98
N PRO A 150 -0.64 8.68 6.22
CA PRO A 150 -1.63 8.29 5.24
C PRO A 150 -1.63 9.25 4.05
N PRO A 151 -2.20 8.84 2.90
CA PRO A 151 -2.45 9.76 1.80
C PRO A 151 -3.28 10.98 2.23
N HIS A 152 -3.02 12.14 1.65
CA HIS A 152 -3.76 13.37 1.97
C HIS A 152 -5.26 13.19 1.67
N GLY A 153 -6.11 13.64 2.60
CA GLY A 153 -7.57 13.46 2.50
C GLY A 153 -8.05 12.03 2.81
N LEU A 154 -7.15 11.10 3.14
CA LEU A 154 -7.48 9.73 3.55
C LEU A 154 -7.15 9.52 5.04
N VAL A 155 -8.16 9.23 5.84
CA VAL A 155 -8.00 8.97 7.28
C VAL A 155 -8.06 7.46 7.53
N PRO A 156 -6.98 6.82 8.04
CA PRO A 156 -6.98 5.41 8.39
C PRO A 156 -8.15 5.05 9.31
N ASP A 157 -8.92 4.04 8.93
CA ASP A 157 -10.16 3.67 9.59
C ASP A 157 -10.28 2.16 9.87
N GLY A 158 -11.11 1.84 10.86
CA GLY A 158 -11.45 0.49 11.29
C GLY A 158 -10.75 0.07 12.58
N PRO A 159 -11.16 -1.08 13.16
CA PRO A 159 -10.57 -1.64 14.37
C PRO A 159 -9.05 -1.84 14.25
N LEU A 160 -8.57 -2.25 13.07
CA LEU A 160 -7.14 -2.46 12.82
C LEU A 160 -6.34 -1.15 12.79
N ALA A 161 -6.88 -0.07 12.22
CA ALA A 161 -6.25 1.24 12.25
C ALA A 161 -6.14 1.76 13.71
N ARG A 162 -7.20 1.59 14.51
CA ARG A 162 -7.20 1.94 15.94
C ARG A 162 -6.19 1.13 16.75
N PHE A 163 -6.07 -0.17 16.47
CA PHE A 163 -5.07 -1.03 17.11
C PHE A 163 -3.63 -0.62 16.75
N ARG A 164 -3.35 -0.39 15.47
CA ARG A 164 -2.01 0.03 14.99
C ARG A 164 -1.64 1.43 15.48
N ALA A 165 -2.58 2.39 15.52
CA ALA A 165 -2.34 3.72 16.06
C ALA A 165 -1.87 3.65 17.53
N ARG A 166 -2.50 2.80 18.35
CA ARG A 166 -2.10 2.58 19.74
C ARG A 166 -0.73 1.94 19.87
N ALA A 167 -0.44 0.91 19.06
CA ALA A 167 0.85 0.23 19.05
C ALA A 167 2.00 1.17 18.63
N TYR A 168 1.80 1.97 17.58
CA TYR A 168 2.81 2.95 17.14
C TYR A 168 2.97 4.12 18.12
N ALA A 169 1.90 4.58 18.77
CA ALA A 169 1.99 5.59 19.83
C ALA A 169 2.76 5.09 21.06
N ALA A 170 2.64 3.80 21.41
CA ALA A 170 3.44 3.18 22.47
C ALA A 170 4.92 3.05 22.05
N ALA A 171 5.20 2.60 20.83
CA ALA A 171 6.56 2.45 20.30
C ALA A 171 7.29 3.78 20.05
N ARG A 172 6.56 4.89 19.87
CA ARG A 172 7.14 6.25 19.81
C ARG A 172 7.50 6.77 21.19
N ARG A 173 6.65 6.54 22.20
CA ARG A 173 6.93 6.91 23.60
C ARG A 173 8.15 6.20 24.18
N GLY A 174 8.34 4.92 23.84
CA GLY A 174 9.55 4.19 24.26
C GLY A 174 10.84 4.77 23.69
N ARG A 175 10.82 5.31 22.45
CA ARG A 175 12.01 5.89 21.79
C ARG A 175 12.36 7.30 22.24
N ALA A 176 11.40 8.06 22.78
CA ALA A 176 11.67 9.38 23.37
C ALA A 176 12.18 9.28 24.82
N ALA A 177 12.13 8.09 25.41
CA ALA A 177 12.61 7.79 26.76
C ALA A 177 13.90 6.94 26.76
N SER A 178 14.60 6.87 25.61
CA SER A 178 15.86 6.15 25.40
C SER A 178 16.96 7.11 25.01
#